data_AF-A0A3S1D0F1-F1
#
_entry.id   AF-A0A3S1D0F1-F1
#
_cell.length_a   1.000
_cell.length_b   1.000
_cell.length_c   1.000
_cell.angle_alpha   90.00
_cell.angle_beta   90.00
_cell.angle_gamma   90.00
#
_symmetry.space_group_name_H-M   'P 1'
#
loop_
_entity.id
_entity.type
_entity.pdbx_description
1 polymer ?
#
loop_
_entity_poly.entity_id
_entity_poly.type
_entity_poly.pdbx_seq_one_letter_code
_entity_poly.pdbx_strand_id
1 'polypeptide(L)'
;MARAFLFVLDSFGIGGAADAERYGDAGSNTFGHIARACAEGRADREGLRKGPLFIPNMLSLGLGHAAKTATGFSIDIGGKAQLASAFHGAAQEISSGKDTPSGHWEIAALPVRFDWGYFANRVPAFPAELTEAIIREGEVPGVLGNCHAPGTEIIERLGEEHIRTGKPICYTSVDSVLQIAAHEVHFGLERLYEFCEVVRRLVDPLNIGRVIARPFIGETAASFERTHNRRDYS
;
A
#
# COMPACT_ATOMS: atom_id res chain seq x y z
N MET A 1 -9.44 -8.38 -32.12
CA MET A 1 -8.78 -9.11 -31.02
C MET A 1 -9.87 -9.45 -30.00
N ALA A 2 -10.15 -10.74 -29.72
CA ALA A 2 -11.35 -11.11 -28.95
C ALA A 2 -11.16 -11.03 -27.42
N ARG A 3 -9.92 -11.05 -26.93
CA ARG A 3 -9.57 -11.00 -25.50
C ARG A 3 -8.24 -10.28 -25.32
N ALA A 4 -8.11 -9.56 -24.21
CA ALA A 4 -6.85 -9.00 -23.72
C ALA A 4 -6.64 -9.47 -22.27
N PHE A 5 -5.39 -9.74 -21.90
CA PHE A 5 -5.01 -10.09 -20.53
C PHE A 5 -4.05 -9.02 -20.02
N LEU A 6 -4.46 -8.32 -18.97
CA LEU A 6 -3.67 -7.29 -18.32
C LEU A 6 -3.10 -7.85 -17.01
N PHE A 7 -1.78 -7.81 -16.87
CA PHE A 7 -1.08 -8.21 -15.65
C PHE A 7 -0.39 -6.98 -15.06
N VAL A 8 -0.74 -6.63 -13.83
CA VAL A 8 -0.09 -5.55 -13.08
C VAL A 8 0.83 -6.18 -12.04
N LEU A 9 2.13 -5.90 -12.15
CA LEU A 9 3.11 -6.24 -11.11
C LEU A 9 3.17 -5.08 -10.14
N ASP A 10 2.34 -5.14 -9.09
CA ASP A 10 2.17 -4.04 -8.15
C ASP A 10 3.53 -3.60 -7.57
N SER A 11 3.75 -2.28 -7.49
CA SER A 11 4.99 -1.60 -7.06
C SER A 11 6.26 -1.82 -7.91
N PHE A 12 6.21 -2.60 -8.99
CA PHE A 12 7.40 -2.95 -9.79
C PHE A 12 7.78 -1.86 -10.81
N GLY A 13 8.38 -0.77 -10.32
CA GLY A 13 8.92 0.32 -11.14
C GLY A 13 10.23 -0.05 -11.88
N ILE A 14 10.40 0.44 -13.10
CA ILE A 14 11.59 0.23 -13.95
C ILE A 14 12.56 1.43 -13.96
N GLY A 15 12.43 2.31 -12.96
CA GLY A 15 13.22 3.53 -12.82
C GLY A 15 12.36 4.70 -12.36
N GLY A 16 13.00 5.71 -11.75
CA GLY A 16 12.33 6.91 -11.27
C GLY A 16 11.76 7.74 -12.42
N ALA A 17 10.56 8.28 -12.18
CA ALA A 17 9.88 9.20 -13.07
C ALA A 17 10.63 10.54 -13.21
N ALA A 18 10.31 11.29 -14.27
CA ALA A 18 10.92 12.61 -14.52
C ALA A 18 10.66 13.62 -13.38
N ASP A 19 9.56 13.46 -12.64
CA ASP A 19 9.13 14.27 -11.51
C ASP A 19 9.37 13.62 -10.14
N ALA A 20 10.20 12.57 -10.06
CA ALA A 20 10.44 11.81 -8.82
C ALA A 20 10.91 12.69 -7.64
N GLU A 21 11.63 13.78 -7.91
CA GLU A 21 12.07 14.74 -6.89
C GLU A 21 10.90 15.40 -6.15
N ARG A 22 9.78 15.69 -6.85
CA ARG A 22 8.56 16.24 -6.23
C ARG A 22 8.00 15.33 -5.12
N TYR A 23 8.24 14.03 -5.24
CA TYR A 23 7.78 13.02 -4.31
C TYR A 23 8.85 12.59 -3.29
N GLY A 24 10.03 13.21 -3.31
CA GLY A 24 11.17 12.81 -2.49
C GLY A 24 11.84 11.50 -2.93
N ASP A 25 11.55 11.02 -4.15
CA ASP A 25 11.97 9.71 -4.67
C ASP A 25 13.13 9.82 -5.67
N ALA A 26 13.91 10.91 -5.61
CA ALA A 26 15.05 11.10 -6.49
C ALA A 26 16.02 9.90 -6.39
N GLY A 27 16.35 9.29 -7.53
CA GLY A 27 17.21 8.10 -7.60
C GLY A 27 16.51 6.76 -7.34
N SER A 28 15.19 6.74 -7.11
CA SER A 28 14.43 5.50 -7.01
C SER A 28 14.53 4.66 -8.29
N ASN A 29 14.74 3.34 -8.15
CA ASN A 29 14.73 2.38 -9.26
C ASN A 29 14.51 0.97 -8.72
N THR A 30 13.25 0.53 -8.61
CA THR A 30 12.90 -0.77 -8.01
C THR A 30 13.57 -1.94 -8.75
N PHE A 31 13.36 -2.06 -10.06
CA PHE A 31 13.97 -3.12 -10.86
C PHE A 31 15.50 -3.12 -10.76
N GLY A 32 16.14 -1.96 -10.94
CA GLY A 32 17.59 -1.84 -10.92
C GLY A 32 18.20 -2.14 -9.55
N HIS A 33 17.59 -1.67 -8.47
CA HIS A 33 18.06 -1.95 -7.10
C HIS A 33 17.86 -3.41 -6.70
N ILE A 34 16.74 -4.04 -7.09
CA ILE A 34 16.55 -5.49 -6.89
C ILE A 34 17.62 -6.27 -7.65
N ALA A 35 17.86 -5.93 -8.92
CA ALA A 35 18.81 -6.68 -9.72
C ALA A 35 20.25 -6.55 -9.20
N ARG A 36 20.63 -5.35 -8.72
CA ARG A 36 21.90 -5.12 -8.01
C ARG A 36 22.00 -5.93 -6.72
N ALA A 37 20.96 -5.89 -5.87
CA ALA A 37 20.94 -6.64 -4.61
C ALA A 37 21.05 -8.16 -4.83
N CYS A 38 20.43 -8.67 -5.90
CA CYS A 38 20.57 -10.05 -6.32
C CYS A 38 22.03 -10.37 -6.74
N ALA A 39 22.63 -9.57 -7.61
CA ALA A 39 24.00 -9.77 -8.07
C ALA A 39 25.02 -9.74 -6.93
N GLU A 40 24.79 -8.89 -5.92
CA GLU A 40 25.62 -8.78 -4.70
C GLU A 40 25.33 -9.88 -3.66
N GLY A 41 24.38 -10.78 -3.92
CA GLY A 41 23.98 -11.85 -2.99
C GLY A 41 23.18 -11.36 -1.77
N ARG A 42 22.91 -10.05 -1.64
CA ARG A 42 22.14 -9.47 -0.53
C ARG A 42 20.69 -9.93 -0.49
N ALA A 43 20.15 -10.39 -1.60
CA ALA A 43 18.79 -10.93 -1.69
C ALA A 43 18.74 -12.46 -1.61
N ASP A 44 19.86 -13.15 -1.35
CA ASP A 44 19.91 -14.61 -1.33
C ASP A 44 19.15 -15.16 -0.12
N ARG A 45 18.34 -16.19 -0.36
CA ARG A 45 17.51 -16.83 0.65
C ARG A 45 17.54 -18.33 0.42
N GLU A 46 18.02 -19.06 1.42
CA GLU A 46 18.12 -20.52 1.38
C GLU A 46 16.76 -21.14 1.02
N GLY A 47 16.78 -22.11 0.10
CA GLY A 47 15.57 -22.75 -0.42
C GLY A 47 14.69 -21.89 -1.34
N LEU A 48 15.03 -20.62 -1.60
CA LEU A 48 14.23 -19.72 -2.42
C LEU A 48 14.98 -19.18 -3.64
N ARG A 49 16.12 -18.51 -3.45
CA ARG A 49 16.92 -17.93 -4.56
C ARG A 49 18.38 -17.73 -4.18
N LYS A 50 19.26 -17.75 -5.19
CA LYS A 50 20.69 -17.48 -5.06
C LYS A 50 21.26 -16.83 -6.32
N GLY A 51 22.22 -15.91 -6.16
CA GLY A 51 22.98 -15.32 -7.27
C GLY A 51 22.22 -14.21 -8.00
N PRO A 52 22.56 -13.89 -9.26
CA PRO A 52 21.90 -12.81 -10.02
C PRO A 52 20.39 -12.99 -10.21
N LEU A 53 19.69 -11.89 -10.49
CA LEU A 53 18.25 -11.94 -10.77
C LEU A 53 17.98 -12.71 -12.07
N PHE A 54 17.26 -13.83 -11.97
CA PHE A 54 16.98 -14.70 -13.11
C PHE A 54 15.50 -14.59 -13.55
N ILE A 55 15.25 -13.80 -14.60
CA ILE A 55 13.90 -13.55 -15.16
C ILE A 55 13.89 -13.64 -16.69
N PRO A 56 14.35 -14.76 -17.29
CA PRO A 56 14.60 -14.86 -18.74
C PRO A 56 13.35 -14.63 -19.59
N ASN A 57 12.16 -14.99 -19.08
CA ASN A 57 10.91 -14.81 -19.81
C ASN A 57 10.52 -13.32 -19.89
N MET A 58 10.65 -12.56 -18.79
CA MET A 58 10.36 -11.12 -18.79
C MET A 58 11.35 -10.35 -19.68
N LEU A 59 12.62 -10.77 -19.69
CA LEU A 59 13.61 -10.20 -20.60
C LEU A 59 13.26 -10.47 -22.06
N SER A 60 12.81 -11.68 -22.39
CA SER A 60 12.37 -12.03 -23.75
C SER A 60 11.13 -11.25 -24.20
N LEU A 61 10.32 -10.75 -23.26
CA LEU A 61 9.19 -9.85 -23.51
C LEU A 61 9.59 -8.37 -23.61
N GLY A 62 10.85 -8.02 -23.36
CA GLY A 62 11.38 -6.66 -23.55
C GLY A 62 11.56 -5.82 -22.29
N LEU A 63 11.48 -6.40 -21.08
CA LEU A 63 11.67 -5.65 -19.82
C LEU A 63 12.99 -4.86 -19.77
N GLY A 64 14.10 -5.45 -20.22
CA GLY A 64 15.39 -4.78 -20.24
C GLY A 64 15.42 -3.56 -21.17
N HIS A 65 14.73 -3.64 -22.31
CA HIS A 65 14.58 -2.51 -23.23
C HIS A 65 13.69 -1.42 -22.65
N ALA A 66 12.57 -1.79 -22.00
CA ALA A 66 11.70 -0.84 -21.31
C ALA A 66 12.47 -0.07 -20.22
N ALA A 67 13.27 -0.75 -19.39
CA ALA A 67 14.08 -0.11 -18.36
C ALA A 67 15.13 0.86 -18.95
N LYS A 68 15.76 0.45 -20.06
CA LYS A 68 16.68 1.32 -20.82
C LYS A 68 15.97 2.56 -21.37
N THR A 69 14.76 2.41 -21.87
CA THR A 69 13.93 3.54 -22.32
C THR A 69 13.56 4.47 -21.18
N ALA A 70 13.21 3.92 -20.00
CA ALA A 70 12.78 4.70 -18.85
C ALA A 70 13.89 5.59 -18.27
N THR A 71 15.09 5.03 -18.06
CA THR A 71 16.16 5.72 -17.30
C THR A 71 17.57 5.56 -17.88
N GLY A 72 17.70 4.91 -19.04
CA GLY A 72 19.01 4.48 -19.55
C GLY A 72 19.61 3.28 -18.79
N PHE A 73 18.94 2.79 -17.74
CA PHE A 73 19.40 1.65 -16.96
C PHE A 73 19.51 0.40 -17.86
N SER A 74 20.69 -0.21 -17.83
CA SER A 74 21.00 -1.43 -18.55
C SER A 74 21.64 -2.40 -17.58
N ILE A 75 21.20 -3.65 -17.65
CA ILE A 75 21.79 -4.73 -16.89
C ILE A 75 22.00 -5.93 -17.80
N ASP A 76 23.21 -6.49 -17.75
CA ASP A 76 23.53 -7.75 -18.39
C ASP A 76 23.29 -8.89 -17.40
N ILE A 77 22.05 -9.36 -17.34
CA ILE A 77 21.62 -10.46 -16.45
C ILE A 77 21.54 -11.81 -17.16
N GLY A 78 21.97 -11.88 -18.42
CA GLY A 78 21.72 -13.04 -19.27
C GLY A 78 20.22 -13.22 -19.55
N GLY A 79 19.87 -13.64 -20.76
CA GLY A 79 18.48 -13.77 -21.15
C GLY A 79 18.31 -14.46 -22.49
N LYS A 80 17.09 -14.92 -22.76
CA LYS A 80 16.71 -15.33 -24.11
C LYS A 80 16.67 -14.10 -25.00
N ALA A 81 16.94 -14.27 -26.29
CA ALA A 81 16.70 -13.23 -27.28
C ALA A 81 15.25 -12.73 -27.17
N GLN A 82 15.04 -11.43 -27.41
CA GLN A 82 13.70 -10.85 -27.42
C GLN A 82 12.85 -11.56 -28.47
N LEU A 83 11.60 -11.88 -28.11
CA LEU A 83 10.64 -12.43 -29.06
C LEU A 83 10.34 -11.38 -30.13
N ALA A 84 10.40 -11.76 -31.42
CA ALA A 84 10.16 -10.84 -32.54
C ALA A 84 8.75 -10.21 -32.50
N SER A 85 7.78 -10.85 -31.83
CA SER A 85 6.41 -10.38 -31.65
C SER A 85 6.20 -9.52 -30.40
N ALA A 86 7.22 -9.33 -29.55
CA ALA A 86 7.08 -8.58 -28.31
C ALA A 86 7.26 -7.07 -28.54
N PHE A 87 6.28 -6.29 -28.08
CA PHE A 87 6.38 -4.84 -27.99
C PHE A 87 6.72 -4.44 -26.55
N HIS A 88 7.52 -3.38 -26.40
CA HIS A 88 7.91 -2.85 -25.11
C HIS A 88 7.85 -1.32 -25.12
N GLY A 89 7.71 -0.74 -23.95
CA GLY A 89 7.71 0.70 -23.73
C GLY A 89 7.84 1.02 -22.24
N ALA A 90 8.03 2.30 -21.94
CA ALA A 90 7.94 2.83 -20.59
C ALA A 90 6.80 3.86 -20.57
N ALA A 91 5.99 3.84 -19.52
CA ALA A 91 4.94 4.81 -19.30
C ALA A 91 5.37 5.75 -18.17
N GLN A 92 4.97 7.01 -18.27
CA GLN A 92 5.15 8.03 -17.25
C GLN A 92 3.76 8.36 -16.72
N GLU A 93 3.58 8.20 -15.42
CA GLU A 93 2.32 8.53 -14.74
C GLU A 93 2.04 10.03 -14.86
N ILE A 94 0.79 10.37 -15.15
CA ILE A 94 0.32 11.77 -15.23
C ILE A 94 -0.57 12.16 -14.05
N SER A 95 -1.05 11.18 -13.28
CA SER A 95 -1.75 11.40 -12.02
C SER A 95 -0.85 12.12 -11.00
N SER A 96 -1.48 12.82 -10.05
CA SER A 96 -0.77 13.60 -9.02
C SER A 96 -0.38 12.75 -7.81
N GLY A 97 -1.00 11.59 -7.63
CA GLY A 97 -0.65 10.61 -6.61
C GLY A 97 0.21 9.48 -7.18
N LYS A 98 0.97 8.84 -6.29
CA LYS A 98 1.74 7.60 -6.56
C LYS A 98 1.16 6.38 -5.83
N ASP A 99 -0.08 6.48 -5.40
CA ASP A 99 -0.83 5.44 -4.67
C ASP A 99 -1.46 4.41 -5.64
N THR A 100 -1.72 3.21 -5.13
CA THR A 100 -2.29 2.10 -5.93
C THR A 100 -3.57 2.49 -6.69
N PRO A 101 -4.59 3.15 -6.09
CA PRO A 101 -5.77 3.62 -6.83
C PRO A 101 -5.46 4.53 -8.01
N SER A 102 -4.64 5.56 -7.81
CA SER A 102 -4.28 6.52 -8.87
C SER A 102 -3.72 5.81 -10.10
N GLY A 103 -2.74 4.92 -9.91
CA GLY A 103 -2.14 4.16 -11.02
C GLY A 103 -3.13 3.21 -11.70
N HIS A 104 -3.99 2.53 -10.94
CA HIS A 104 -4.99 1.62 -11.52
C HIS A 104 -6.08 2.36 -12.30
N TRP A 105 -6.52 3.53 -11.80
CA TRP A 105 -7.49 4.37 -12.50
C TRP A 105 -6.89 4.92 -13.79
N GLU A 106 -5.63 5.36 -13.76
CA GLU A 106 -4.93 5.85 -14.95
C GLU A 106 -4.75 4.77 -16.02
N ILE A 107 -4.42 3.53 -15.63
CA ILE A 107 -4.37 2.37 -16.54
C ILE A 107 -5.74 2.14 -17.21
N ALA A 108 -6.83 2.43 -16.51
CA ALA A 108 -8.20 2.38 -17.02
C ALA A 108 -8.66 3.69 -17.71
N ALA A 109 -7.72 4.57 -18.06
CA ALA A 109 -7.93 5.86 -18.73
C ALA A 109 -8.64 6.94 -17.87
N LEU A 110 -8.50 6.89 -16.55
CA LEU A 110 -9.01 7.88 -15.59
C LEU A 110 -7.87 8.48 -14.75
N PRO A 111 -7.11 9.46 -15.28
CA PRO A 111 -6.01 10.06 -14.54
C PRO A 111 -6.51 10.84 -13.32
N VAL A 112 -5.91 10.59 -12.16
CA VAL A 112 -6.20 11.27 -10.89
C VAL A 112 -5.40 12.57 -10.81
N ARG A 113 -6.01 13.68 -11.25
CA ARG A 113 -5.37 15.02 -11.30
C ARG A 113 -5.60 15.86 -10.04
N PHE A 114 -6.03 15.22 -8.95
CA PHE A 114 -6.21 15.84 -7.64
C PHE A 114 -5.29 15.16 -6.62
N ASP A 115 -4.95 15.89 -5.55
CA ASP A 115 -4.15 15.34 -4.46
C ASP A 115 -5.05 14.65 -3.43
N TRP A 116 -4.72 13.41 -3.07
CA TRP A 116 -5.33 12.76 -1.91
C TRP A 116 -4.92 13.47 -0.61
N GLY A 117 -5.75 13.36 0.41
CA GLY A 117 -5.38 13.75 1.76
C GLY A 117 -4.42 12.74 2.38
N TYR A 118 -3.43 13.20 3.12
CA TYR A 118 -2.52 12.34 3.88
C TYR A 118 -2.42 12.82 5.32
N PHE A 119 -2.27 11.89 6.25
CA PHE A 119 -1.97 12.21 7.64
C PHE A 119 -0.46 12.27 7.82
N ALA A 120 0.04 13.37 8.40
CA ALA A 120 1.46 13.53 8.64
C ALA A 120 2.00 12.45 9.60
N ASN A 121 3.26 12.04 9.40
CA ASN A 121 3.93 11.09 10.29
C ASN A 121 4.37 11.77 11.61
N ARG A 122 3.38 12.02 12.47
CA ARG A 122 3.53 12.57 13.83
C ARG A 122 2.50 11.94 14.75
N VAL A 123 2.63 12.19 16.06
CA VAL A 123 1.65 11.73 17.06
C VAL A 123 1.13 12.96 17.81
N PRO A 124 -0.20 13.22 17.80
CA PRO A 124 -1.24 12.52 17.06
C PRO A 124 -1.18 12.75 15.54
N ALA A 125 -1.48 11.71 14.76
CA ALA A 125 -1.48 11.77 13.29
C ALA A 125 -2.73 12.46 12.72
N PHE A 126 -3.88 12.19 13.32
CA PHE A 126 -5.18 12.75 12.96
C PHE A 126 -5.37 14.13 13.59
N PRO A 127 -6.01 15.09 12.89
CA PRO A 127 -6.47 16.34 13.49
C PRO A 127 -7.33 16.09 14.74
N ALA A 128 -7.27 17.02 15.70
CA ALA A 128 -8.02 16.90 16.95
C ALA A 128 -9.52 16.89 16.67
N GLU A 129 -9.98 17.76 15.77
CA GLU A 129 -11.38 17.90 15.37
C GLU A 129 -11.91 16.61 14.73
N LEU A 130 -11.09 15.94 13.90
CA LEU A 130 -11.43 14.65 13.32
C LEU A 130 -11.54 13.58 14.42
N THR A 131 -10.57 13.55 15.33
CA THR A 131 -10.54 12.56 16.42
C THR A 131 -11.77 12.72 17.32
N GLU A 132 -12.12 13.95 17.69
CA GLU A 132 -13.30 14.27 18.49
C GLU A 132 -14.60 13.90 17.76
N ALA A 133 -14.69 14.17 16.46
CA ALA A 133 -15.84 13.79 15.64
C ALA A 133 -16.00 12.27 15.55
N ILE A 134 -14.89 11.52 15.36
CA ILE A 134 -14.89 10.05 15.34
C ILE A 134 -15.42 9.48 16.67
N ILE A 135 -14.96 10.05 17.79
CA ILE A 135 -15.39 9.61 19.12
C ILE A 135 -16.88 9.88 19.33
N ARG A 136 -17.31 11.12 19.01
CA ARG A 136 -18.70 11.58 19.22
C ARG A 136 -19.69 10.84 18.32
N GLU A 137 -19.42 10.77 17.02
CA GLU A 137 -20.36 10.23 16.03
C GLU A 137 -20.27 8.72 15.89
N GLY A 138 -19.11 8.13 16.22
CA GLY A 138 -18.95 6.69 16.30
C GLY A 138 -19.38 6.09 17.65
N GLU A 139 -19.81 6.93 18.60
CA GLU A 139 -20.30 6.53 19.94
C GLU A 139 -19.34 5.57 20.66
N VAL A 140 -18.05 5.89 20.66
CA VAL A 140 -16.99 5.10 21.31
C VAL A 140 -16.40 5.85 22.51
N PRO A 141 -15.87 5.15 23.53
CA PRO A 141 -15.30 5.79 24.72
C PRO A 141 -13.97 6.54 24.46
N GLY A 142 -13.48 6.54 23.22
CA GLY A 142 -12.21 7.11 22.80
C GLY A 142 -11.61 6.32 21.64
N VAL A 143 -10.43 6.72 21.17
CA VAL A 143 -9.64 5.97 20.19
C VAL A 143 -8.25 5.67 20.73
N LEU A 144 -7.67 4.56 20.29
CA LEU A 144 -6.27 4.18 20.57
C LEU A 144 -5.43 4.36 19.30
N GLY A 145 -4.10 4.47 19.45
CA GLY A 145 -3.16 4.58 18.34
C GLY A 145 -2.92 6.02 17.90
N ASN A 146 -3.78 6.54 17.01
CA ASN A 146 -3.68 7.86 16.39
C ASN A 146 -2.25 8.16 15.88
N CYS A 147 -1.68 7.21 15.16
CA CYS A 147 -0.30 7.25 14.67
C CYS A 147 -0.15 6.48 13.35
N HIS A 148 1.01 6.62 12.72
CA HIS A 148 1.45 5.70 11.67
C HIS A 148 1.92 4.38 12.31
N ALA A 149 1.49 3.23 11.78
CA ALA A 149 1.95 1.93 12.29
C ALA A 149 1.68 0.77 11.31
N PRO A 150 2.52 -0.29 11.34
CA PRO A 150 2.17 -1.59 10.77
C PRO A 150 0.96 -2.21 11.47
N GLY A 151 0.06 -2.82 10.69
CA GLY A 151 -1.20 -3.35 11.23
C GLY A 151 -1.07 -4.51 12.22
N THR A 152 -0.03 -5.34 12.10
CA THR A 152 0.23 -6.41 13.07
C THR A 152 0.81 -5.85 14.38
N GLU A 153 1.79 -4.96 14.28
CA GLU A 153 2.44 -4.31 15.44
C GLU A 153 1.43 -3.51 16.27
N ILE A 154 0.54 -2.74 15.64
CA ILE A 154 -0.40 -1.89 16.38
C ILE A 154 -1.45 -2.72 17.14
N ILE A 155 -1.84 -3.88 16.59
CA ILE A 155 -2.76 -4.82 17.24
C ILE A 155 -2.05 -5.50 18.41
N GLU A 156 -0.82 -5.97 18.23
CA GLU A 156 -0.02 -6.55 19.32
C GLU A 156 0.15 -5.55 20.48
N ARG A 157 0.44 -4.28 20.16
CA ARG A 157 0.67 -3.22 21.15
C ARG A 157 -0.58 -2.77 21.90
N LEU A 158 -1.73 -2.70 21.23
CA LEU A 158 -2.94 -2.03 21.75
C LEU A 158 -4.17 -2.94 21.86
N GLY A 159 -4.09 -4.20 21.42
CA GLY A 159 -5.22 -5.12 21.37
C GLY A 159 -5.81 -5.44 22.74
N GLU A 160 -4.97 -5.67 23.75
CA GLU A 160 -5.45 -5.93 25.13
C GLU A 160 -6.11 -4.69 25.74
N GLU A 161 -5.57 -3.50 25.50
CA GLU A 161 -6.20 -2.25 25.94
C GLU A 161 -7.53 -1.99 25.20
N HIS A 162 -7.59 -2.29 23.90
CA HIS A 162 -8.82 -2.24 23.13
C HIS A 162 -9.89 -3.15 23.73
N ILE A 163 -9.55 -4.41 24.01
CA ILE A 163 -10.47 -5.38 24.64
C ILE A 163 -10.98 -4.87 25.99
N ARG A 164 -10.07 -4.33 26.83
CA ARG A 164 -10.41 -3.83 28.17
C ARG A 164 -11.27 -2.57 28.16
N THR A 165 -11.07 -1.68 27.19
CA THR A 165 -11.66 -0.33 27.19
C THR A 165 -12.79 -0.14 26.18
N GLY A 166 -12.90 -1.03 25.19
CA GLY A 166 -13.83 -0.88 24.06
C GLY A 166 -13.45 0.23 23.07
N LYS A 167 -12.29 0.88 23.21
CA LYS A 167 -11.82 1.95 22.32
C LYS A 167 -11.24 1.36 21.04
N PRO A 168 -11.77 1.62 19.83
CA PRO A 168 -11.19 1.11 18.59
C PRO A 168 -9.77 1.65 18.35
N ILE A 169 -8.94 0.85 17.70
CA ILE A 169 -7.56 1.22 17.38
C ILE A 169 -7.54 1.88 16.00
N CYS A 170 -7.34 3.20 15.97
CA CYS A 170 -7.29 3.98 14.74
C CYS A 170 -5.84 4.33 14.39
N TYR A 171 -5.39 4.00 13.19
CA TYR A 171 -4.02 4.23 12.73
C TYR A 171 -3.98 4.48 11.22
N THR A 172 -2.83 4.91 10.71
CA THR A 172 -2.65 5.23 9.28
C THR A 172 -1.32 4.67 8.77
N SER A 173 -1.05 4.87 7.48
CA SER A 173 0.21 4.51 6.82
C SER A 173 0.68 5.68 5.95
N VAL A 174 1.72 5.44 5.16
CA VAL A 174 2.19 6.38 4.13
C VAL A 174 1.16 6.61 3.01
N ASP A 175 0.18 5.70 2.86
CA ASP A 175 -0.89 5.84 1.89
C ASP A 175 -2.02 6.73 2.45
N SER A 176 -2.90 7.20 1.55
CA SER A 176 -4.10 7.95 1.93
C SER A 176 -5.17 7.03 2.54
N VAL A 177 -4.95 6.60 3.79
CA VAL A 177 -5.83 5.65 4.49
C VAL A 177 -6.04 5.99 5.96
N LEU A 178 -7.23 5.65 6.48
CA LEU A 178 -7.49 5.51 7.91
C LEU A 178 -7.90 4.05 8.19
N GLN A 179 -7.10 3.35 8.99
CA GLN A 179 -7.31 1.95 9.32
C GLN A 179 -7.86 1.83 10.75
N ILE A 180 -8.85 0.96 10.92
CA ILE A 180 -9.54 0.76 12.19
C ILE A 180 -9.45 -0.72 12.54
N ALA A 181 -8.67 -1.05 13.56
CA ALA A 181 -8.62 -2.40 14.13
C ALA A 181 -9.51 -2.51 15.36
N ALA A 182 -10.31 -3.58 15.40
CA ALA A 182 -11.16 -3.91 16.53
C ALA A 182 -11.36 -5.42 16.62
N HIS A 183 -11.51 -5.92 17.85
CA HIS A 183 -11.69 -7.34 18.12
C HIS A 183 -13.13 -7.76 17.79
N GLU A 184 -13.31 -8.85 17.03
CA GLU A 184 -14.62 -9.24 16.49
C GLU A 184 -15.67 -9.54 17.57
N VAL A 185 -15.26 -10.13 18.69
CA VAL A 185 -16.17 -10.46 19.81
C VAL A 185 -16.38 -9.28 20.76
N HIS A 186 -15.30 -8.65 21.25
CA HIS A 186 -15.40 -7.57 22.24
C HIS A 186 -15.97 -6.26 21.69
N PHE A 187 -15.65 -5.90 20.45
CA PHE A 187 -16.21 -4.71 19.80
C PHE A 187 -17.44 -5.06 18.94
N GLY A 188 -17.46 -6.26 18.35
CA GLY A 188 -18.49 -6.66 17.40
C GLY A 188 -18.08 -6.36 15.96
N LEU A 189 -18.14 -7.37 15.09
CA LEU A 189 -17.79 -7.22 13.67
C LEU A 189 -18.74 -6.26 12.93
N GLU A 190 -20.05 -6.40 13.11
CA GLU A 190 -21.03 -5.49 12.50
C GLU A 190 -20.87 -4.07 13.02
N ARG A 191 -20.63 -3.90 14.34
CA ARG A 191 -20.33 -2.59 14.93
C ARG A 191 -19.06 -1.98 14.33
N LEU A 192 -18.02 -2.77 14.06
CA LEU A 192 -16.83 -2.30 13.36
C LEU A 192 -17.17 -1.76 11.96
N TYR A 193 -18.03 -2.45 11.22
CA TYR A 193 -18.44 -1.99 9.89
C TYR A 193 -19.24 -0.70 9.95
N GLU A 194 -20.23 -0.61 10.83
CA GLU A 194 -21.02 0.62 11.06
C GLU A 194 -20.11 1.78 11.46
N PHE A 195 -19.15 1.52 12.36
CA PHE A 195 -18.16 2.51 12.78
C PHE A 195 -17.28 2.95 11.62
N CYS A 196 -16.83 2.03 10.75
CA CYS A 196 -16.06 2.39 9.55
C CYS A 196 -16.86 3.26 8.58
N GLU A 197 -18.17 3.03 8.41
CA GLU A 197 -19.03 3.87 7.58
C GLU A 197 -19.19 5.29 8.14
N VAL A 198 -19.28 5.42 9.46
CA VAL A 198 -19.25 6.74 10.13
C VAL A 198 -17.92 7.44 9.84
N VAL A 199 -16.79 6.76 10.10
CA VAL A 199 -15.46 7.34 9.88
C VAL A 199 -15.25 7.71 8.41
N ARG A 200 -15.75 6.91 7.46
CA ARG A 200 -15.70 7.20 6.02
C ARG A 200 -16.33 8.55 5.71
N ARG A 201 -17.55 8.83 6.19
CA ARG A 201 -18.21 10.13 6.00
C ARG A 201 -17.41 11.29 6.61
N LEU A 202 -16.77 11.05 7.76
CA LEU A 202 -15.96 12.07 8.46
C LEU A 202 -14.66 12.42 7.73
N VAL A 203 -14.06 11.46 7.03
CA VAL A 203 -12.79 11.67 6.31
C VAL A 203 -12.97 12.07 4.85
N ASP A 204 -14.18 12.00 4.28
CA ASP A 204 -14.47 12.46 2.91
C ASP A 204 -14.07 13.91 2.66
N PRO A 205 -14.37 14.89 3.53
CA PRO A 205 -13.93 16.28 3.33
C PRO A 205 -12.41 16.46 3.34
N LEU A 206 -11.66 15.50 3.90
CA LEU A 206 -10.20 15.49 3.92
C LEU A 206 -9.60 14.78 2.70
N ASN A 207 -10.43 14.32 1.77
CA ASN A 207 -10.03 13.56 0.59
C ASN A 207 -9.18 12.33 0.91
N ILE A 208 -9.47 11.62 2.02
CA ILE A 208 -8.77 10.38 2.36
C ILE A 208 -9.23 9.26 1.42
N GLY A 209 -8.30 8.57 0.77
CA GLY A 209 -8.59 7.57 -0.25
C GLY A 209 -9.39 6.38 0.26
N ARG A 210 -9.06 5.81 1.43
CA ARG A 210 -9.80 4.68 2.01
C ARG A 210 -9.93 4.69 3.52
N VAL A 211 -11.06 4.17 4.02
CA VAL A 211 -11.18 3.65 5.38
C VAL A 211 -11.14 2.12 5.33
N ILE A 212 -10.38 1.48 6.22
CA ILE A 212 -10.18 0.02 6.17
C ILE A 212 -10.50 -0.61 7.54
N ALA A 213 -11.51 -1.48 7.57
CA ALA A 213 -11.81 -2.35 8.69
C ALA A 213 -10.75 -3.46 8.79
N ARG A 214 -10.13 -3.57 9.96
CA ARG A 214 -9.08 -4.54 10.29
C ARG A 214 -9.51 -5.40 11.50
N PRO A 215 -10.53 -6.25 11.34
CA PRO A 215 -10.95 -7.12 12.42
C PRO A 215 -9.84 -8.09 12.83
N PHE A 216 -9.79 -8.42 14.11
CA PHE A 216 -8.89 -9.41 14.66
C PHE A 216 -9.57 -10.25 15.75
N ILE A 217 -8.97 -11.39 16.04
CA ILE A 217 -9.35 -12.33 17.11
C ILE A 217 -8.12 -12.67 17.97
N GLY A 218 -8.31 -13.41 19.04
CA GLY A 218 -7.27 -13.80 20.01
C GLY A 218 -7.45 -13.05 21.32
N GLU A 219 -6.78 -13.49 22.39
CA GLU A 219 -7.02 -12.97 23.75
C GLU A 219 -5.84 -12.17 24.29
N THR A 220 -4.67 -12.32 23.69
CA THR A 220 -3.40 -11.73 24.16
C THR A 220 -2.55 -11.26 23.00
N ALA A 221 -1.58 -10.38 23.28
CA ALA A 221 -0.63 -9.88 22.28
C ALA A 221 0.01 -11.01 21.42
N ALA A 222 0.32 -12.16 22.02
CA ALA A 222 0.93 -13.31 21.34
C ALA A 222 -0.04 -14.14 20.49
N SER A 223 -1.37 -14.01 20.71
CA SER A 223 -2.40 -14.80 20.03
C SER A 223 -3.25 -13.97 19.07
N PHE A 224 -3.04 -12.65 18.99
CA PHE A 224 -3.83 -11.81 18.09
C PHE A 224 -3.56 -12.12 16.62
N GLU A 225 -4.64 -12.34 15.87
CA GLU A 225 -4.60 -12.61 14.45
C GLU A 225 -5.67 -11.80 13.71
N ARG A 226 -5.27 -11.14 12.62
CA ARG A 226 -6.23 -10.46 11.73
C ARG A 226 -7.04 -11.49 10.97
N THR A 227 -8.34 -11.26 10.88
CA THR A 227 -9.23 -12.18 10.16
C THR A 227 -9.36 -11.81 8.69
N HIS A 228 -10.04 -12.68 7.93
CA HIS A 228 -10.38 -12.45 6.54
C HIS A 228 -11.58 -11.50 6.35
N ASN A 229 -12.23 -11.07 7.44
CA ASN A 229 -13.40 -10.17 7.43
C ASN A 229 -13.01 -8.69 7.16
N ARG A 230 -11.85 -8.47 6.54
CA ARG A 230 -11.42 -7.14 6.11
C ARG A 230 -12.46 -6.56 5.15
N ARG A 231 -12.80 -5.29 5.36
CA ARG A 231 -13.60 -4.50 4.42
C ARG A 231 -12.98 -3.13 4.19
N ASP A 232 -12.99 -2.69 2.94
CA ASP A 232 -12.46 -1.40 2.52
C ASP A 232 -13.61 -0.50 2.06
N TYR A 233 -13.54 0.77 2.44
CA TYR A 233 -14.51 1.81 2.11
C TYR A 233 -13.77 2.90 1.32
N SER A 234 -13.98 2.91 0.01
CA SER A 234 -13.38 3.85 -0.93
C SER A 234 -14.41 4.86 -1.41
#